data_AF-A0AAU6FYF1-F1
#
_entry.id   AF-A0AAU6FYF1-F1
#
_cell.length_a   1.000
_cell.length_b   1.000
_cell.length_c   1.000
_cell.angle_alpha   90.00
_cell.angle_beta   90.00
_cell.angle_gamma   90.00
#
_symmetry.space_group_name_H-M   'P 1'
#
loop_
_entity.id
_entity.type
_entity.pdbx_description
1 polymer ?
#
loop_
_entity_poly.entity_id
_entity_poly.type
_entity_poly.pdbx_seq_one_letter_code
_entity_poly.pdbx_strand_id
1 'polypeptide(L)'
;MRRASKAGLLVAVAAAATVMSLAPTAAAAADPSSTTVQATPSSATVGQLVTLDATVTCSSDPSGGLGVSFFDGPDLLATAPVSADGHSALTTGFTATGTHTITAAFNGDDGCSASNDTTTVTVSQAPAPPADNPGCLLCGLIGFHVGDIKNEVNVNSHNVTSIDR
;
A
#
# COMPACT_ATOMS: atom_id res chain seq x y z
N MET A 1 -84.92 52.69 30.58
CA MET A 1 -84.21 53.55 29.60
C MET A 1 -82.74 53.63 29.99
N ARG A 2 -81.84 53.43 29.00
CA ARG A 2 -80.41 53.84 28.90
C ARG A 2 -79.32 53.07 29.67
N ARG A 3 -78.59 52.25 28.87
CA ARG A 3 -77.11 52.08 28.70
C ARG A 3 -76.22 51.71 29.90
N ALA A 4 -75.41 50.65 29.75
CA ALA A 4 -74.00 50.76 29.36
C ALA A 4 -73.34 49.38 29.15
N SER A 5 -72.53 49.27 28.10
CA SER A 5 -71.69 48.12 27.72
C SER A 5 -70.34 48.19 28.44
N LYS A 6 -69.76 47.04 28.83
CA LYS A 6 -68.32 46.96 29.15
C LYS A 6 -67.72 45.63 28.67
N ALA A 7 -66.80 45.78 27.73
CA ALA A 7 -65.85 44.77 27.26
C ALA A 7 -64.76 44.50 28.31
N GLY A 8 -64.21 43.28 28.31
CA GLY A 8 -63.00 42.91 29.05
C GLY A 8 -62.51 41.54 28.55
N LEU A 9 -61.78 41.53 27.44
CA LEU A 9 -60.32 41.36 27.39
C LEU A 9 -59.90 39.89 27.58
N LEU A 10 -59.76 39.21 26.44
CA LEU A 10 -59.03 37.94 26.33
C LEU A 10 -57.55 38.20 26.67
N VAL A 11 -57.06 37.59 27.75
CA VAL A 11 -55.62 37.55 28.05
C VAL A 11 -55.01 36.46 27.18
N ALA A 12 -54.45 36.86 26.03
CA ALA A 12 -53.58 35.99 25.25
C ALA A 12 -52.19 35.99 25.91
N VAL A 13 -51.85 34.89 26.57
CA VAL A 13 -50.47 34.66 27.05
C VAL A 13 -49.63 34.28 25.83
N ALA A 14 -48.85 35.23 25.32
CA ALA A 14 -47.86 34.96 24.29
C ALA A 14 -46.60 34.40 24.95
N ALA A 15 -46.37 33.08 24.82
CA ALA A 15 -45.09 32.48 25.13
C ALA A 15 -44.09 32.87 24.03
N ALA A 16 -43.17 33.78 24.33
CA ALA A 16 -42.08 34.12 23.43
C ALA A 16 -41.03 32.98 23.46
N ALA A 17 -41.12 32.05 22.52
CA ALA A 17 -40.04 31.10 22.27
C ALA A 17 -38.90 31.84 21.55
N THR A 18 -37.82 32.15 22.26
CA THR A 18 -36.60 32.66 21.65
C THR A 18 -35.93 31.52 20.90
N VAL A 19 -35.95 31.58 19.56
CA VAL A 19 -35.14 30.70 18.73
C VAL A 19 -33.67 31.12 18.85
N MET A 20 -32.83 30.26 19.42
CA MET A 20 -31.39 30.40 19.37
C MET A 20 -30.96 29.97 17.96
N SER A 21 -30.79 30.92 17.04
CA SER A 21 -30.23 30.63 15.73
C SER A 21 -28.74 30.32 15.90
N LEU A 22 -28.36 29.04 15.80
CA LEU A 22 -26.95 28.68 15.63
C LEU A 22 -26.54 29.13 14.23
N ALA A 23 -25.70 30.16 14.15
CA ALA A 23 -24.95 30.42 12.92
C ALA A 23 -24.00 29.22 12.70
N PRO A 24 -23.87 28.67 11.49
CA PRO A 24 -22.84 27.69 11.22
C PRO A 24 -21.49 28.38 11.48
N THR A 25 -20.71 27.85 12.42
CA THR A 25 -19.28 28.19 12.48
C THR A 25 -18.69 27.69 11.16
N ALA A 26 -18.29 28.61 10.29
CA ALA A 26 -17.53 28.25 9.11
C ALA A 26 -16.29 27.48 9.58
N ALA A 27 -16.23 26.19 9.26
CA ALA A 27 -15.01 25.42 9.47
C ALA A 27 -13.88 26.16 8.74
N ALA A 28 -12.75 26.38 9.42
CA ALA A 28 -11.57 26.91 8.75
C ALA A 28 -11.27 26.01 7.54
N ALA A 29 -11.00 26.61 6.37
CA ALA A 29 -10.64 25.83 5.21
C ALA A 29 -9.28 25.18 5.45
N ALA A 30 -9.17 23.86 5.23
CA ALA A 30 -7.92 23.12 5.32
C ALA A 30 -6.93 23.58 4.24
N ASP A 31 -5.63 23.53 4.54
CA ASP A 31 -4.56 23.87 3.61
C ASP A 31 -4.57 22.91 2.41
N PRO A 32 -4.23 23.35 1.19
CA PRO A 32 -4.03 22.44 0.08
C PRO A 32 -2.85 21.50 0.36
N SER A 33 -2.99 20.24 -0.04
CA SER A 33 -1.92 19.24 0.06
C SER A 33 -1.58 18.65 -1.32
N SER A 34 -0.39 18.07 -1.44
CA SER A 34 0.02 17.27 -2.60
C SER A 34 0.59 15.94 -2.14
N THR A 35 0.11 14.85 -2.74
CA THR A 35 0.63 13.50 -2.51
C THR A 35 1.48 13.08 -3.70
N THR A 36 2.56 12.35 -3.47
CA THR A 36 3.33 11.65 -4.51
C THR A 36 3.51 10.20 -4.12
N VAL A 37 3.48 9.27 -5.08
CA VAL A 37 3.68 7.85 -4.79
C VAL A 37 4.72 7.18 -5.69
N GLN A 38 5.54 6.32 -5.12
CA GLN A 38 6.52 5.49 -5.82
C GLN A 38 6.39 4.03 -5.41
N ALA A 39 6.50 3.12 -6.38
CA ALA A 39 6.57 1.69 -6.13
C ALA A 39 7.99 1.16 -6.33
N THR A 40 8.49 0.39 -5.35
CA THR A 40 9.81 -0.24 -5.40
C THR A 40 9.73 -1.73 -5.05
N PRO A 41 10.06 -2.64 -5.98
CA PRO A 41 10.35 -2.38 -7.40
C PRO A 41 9.08 -2.02 -8.19
N SER A 42 9.23 -1.28 -9.29
CA SER A 42 8.13 -1.00 -10.24
C SER A 42 7.83 -2.17 -11.19
N SER A 43 8.69 -3.20 -11.18
CA SER A 43 8.47 -4.47 -11.87
C SER A 43 8.74 -5.63 -10.92
N ALA A 44 7.77 -6.54 -10.81
CA ALA A 44 7.78 -7.65 -9.88
C ALA A 44 7.33 -8.95 -10.56
N THR A 45 7.57 -10.08 -9.88
CA THR A 45 6.93 -11.36 -10.22
C THR A 45 5.75 -11.62 -9.28
N VAL A 46 4.81 -12.47 -9.68
CA VAL A 46 3.68 -12.87 -8.81
C VAL A 46 4.20 -13.33 -7.45
N GLY A 47 3.62 -12.77 -6.38
CA GLY A 47 4.00 -13.06 -4.98
C GLY A 47 5.25 -12.34 -4.48
N GLN A 48 5.99 -11.62 -5.33
CA GLN A 48 7.07 -10.75 -4.88
C GLN A 48 6.51 -9.52 -4.16
N LEU A 49 7.16 -9.13 -3.06
CA LEU A 49 6.78 -7.93 -2.31
C LEU A 49 7.24 -6.66 -3.04
N VAL A 50 6.35 -5.66 -3.04
CA VAL A 50 6.55 -4.31 -3.54
C VAL A 50 6.22 -3.34 -2.43
N THR A 51 7.11 -2.37 -2.21
CA THR A 51 6.87 -1.27 -1.28
C THR A 51 6.33 -0.07 -2.04
N LEU A 52 5.17 0.40 -1.63
CA LEU A 52 4.51 1.62 -2.07
C LEU A 52 4.84 2.70 -1.06
N ASP A 53 5.60 3.70 -1.47
CA ASP A 53 6.01 4.83 -0.64
C ASP A 53 5.25 6.07 -1.10
N ALA A 54 4.45 6.65 -0.21
CA ALA A 54 3.71 7.87 -0.43
C ALA A 54 4.30 9.00 0.44
N THR A 55 4.48 10.17 -0.17
CA THR A 55 4.88 11.39 0.52
C THR A 55 3.76 12.43 0.37
N VAL A 56 3.25 12.91 1.49
CA VAL A 56 2.24 13.96 1.58
C VAL A 56 2.93 15.26 1.97
N THR A 57 2.69 16.31 1.20
CA THR A 57 3.18 17.66 1.48
C THR A 57 1.99 18.57 1.78
N CYS A 58 2.03 19.23 2.93
CA CYS A 58 1.01 20.16 3.40
C CYS A 58 1.70 21.22 4.28
N SER A 59 1.08 22.40 4.42
CA SER A 59 1.62 23.44 5.31
C SER A 59 1.36 23.13 6.78
N SER A 60 0.22 22.48 7.06
CA SER A 60 -0.13 21.91 8.35
C SER A 60 0.40 20.47 8.50
N ASP A 61 0.38 19.94 9.73
CA ASP A 61 0.81 18.56 10.01
C ASP A 61 -0.20 17.55 9.43
N PRO A 62 0.22 16.63 8.54
CA PRO A 62 -0.69 15.71 7.85
C PRO A 62 -0.96 14.40 8.61
N SER A 63 -0.48 14.25 9.85
CA SER A 63 -0.52 12.97 10.59
C SER A 63 -1.81 12.74 11.38
N GLY A 64 -2.69 13.75 11.45
CA GLY A 64 -3.89 13.73 12.30
C GLY A 64 -5.09 12.96 11.73
N GLY A 65 -5.04 12.57 10.46
CA GLY A 65 -6.17 11.95 9.75
C GLY A 65 -6.15 10.41 9.70
N LEU A 66 -6.94 9.85 8.77
CA LEU A 66 -6.93 8.41 8.47
C LEU A 66 -5.64 7.94 7.78
N GLY A 67 -4.86 8.87 7.20
CA GLY A 67 -3.63 8.59 6.46
C GLY A 67 -3.85 8.41 4.97
N VAL A 68 -3.06 7.53 4.34
CA VAL A 68 -3.09 7.24 2.89
C VAL A 68 -3.74 5.88 2.63
N SER A 69 -4.78 5.87 1.80
CA SER A 69 -5.43 4.66 1.29
C SER A 69 -4.78 4.27 -0.04
N PHE A 70 -4.23 3.06 -0.12
CA PHE A 70 -3.61 2.50 -1.30
C PHE A 70 -4.58 1.56 -2.01
N PHE A 71 -4.81 1.78 -3.30
CA PHE A 71 -5.70 0.99 -4.14
C PHE A 71 -4.95 0.40 -5.33
N ASP A 72 -5.38 -0.77 -5.79
CA ASP A 72 -5.04 -1.35 -7.08
C ASP A 72 -6.30 -1.34 -7.97
N GLY A 73 -6.37 -0.38 -8.89
CA GLY A 73 -7.63 -0.09 -9.59
C GLY A 73 -8.76 0.24 -8.59
N PRO A 74 -9.88 -0.52 -8.57
CA PRO A 74 -10.97 -0.33 -7.61
C PRO A 74 -10.74 -0.99 -6.24
N ASP A 75 -9.74 -1.86 -6.11
CA ASP A 75 -9.57 -2.71 -4.93
C ASP A 75 -8.70 -2.01 -3.88
N LEU A 76 -9.22 -1.85 -2.66
CA LEU A 76 -8.46 -1.33 -1.53
C LEU A 76 -7.43 -2.36 -1.07
N LEU A 77 -6.15 -2.02 -1.12
CA LEU A 77 -5.06 -2.84 -0.60
C LEU A 77 -4.96 -2.67 0.93
N ALA A 78 -4.77 -1.43 1.37
CA ALA A 78 -4.76 -1.05 2.78
C ALA A 78 -4.80 0.47 2.94
N THR A 79 -5.10 0.93 4.15
CA THR A 79 -4.88 2.31 4.58
C THR A 79 -3.76 2.33 5.60
N ALA A 80 -2.75 3.17 5.38
CA ALA A 80 -1.60 3.32 6.26
C ALA A 80 -1.56 4.75 6.86
N PRO A 81 -1.17 4.90 8.13
CA PRO A 81 -1.04 6.22 8.75
C PRO A 81 0.05 7.05 8.06
N VAL A 82 -0.05 8.36 8.18
CA VAL A 82 0.97 9.32 7.74
C VAL A 82 1.77 9.76 8.96
N SER A 83 3.09 9.77 8.84
CA SER A 83 4.00 10.27 9.86
C SER A 83 4.06 11.81 9.81
N ALA A 84 4.53 12.46 10.88
CA ALA A 84 4.59 13.94 10.95
C ALA A 84 5.47 14.59 9.86
N ASP A 85 6.40 13.84 9.28
CA ASP A 85 7.23 14.21 8.13
C ASP A 85 6.52 14.00 6.78
N GLY A 86 5.25 13.57 6.79
CA GLY A 86 4.43 13.36 5.59
C GLY A 86 4.58 11.98 4.95
N HIS A 87 5.36 11.07 5.54
CA HIS A 87 5.62 9.75 4.95
C HIS A 87 4.58 8.70 5.32
N SER A 88 4.18 7.89 4.35
CA SER A 88 3.34 6.71 4.54
C SER A 88 3.78 5.58 3.60
N ALA A 89 3.90 4.36 4.11
CA ALA A 89 4.41 3.23 3.34
C ALA A 89 3.53 1.98 3.51
N LEU A 90 3.40 1.23 2.42
CA LEU A 90 2.73 -0.08 2.39
C LEU A 90 3.57 -1.08 1.61
N THR A 91 3.89 -2.22 2.23
CA THR A 91 4.48 -3.36 1.52
C THR A 91 3.40 -4.39 1.22
N THR A 92 3.22 -4.73 -0.05
CA THR A 92 2.20 -5.67 -0.53
C THR A 92 2.73 -6.56 -1.64
N GLY A 93 2.06 -7.69 -1.90
CA GLY A 93 2.36 -8.57 -3.03
C GLY A 93 1.16 -8.68 -3.96
N PHE A 94 1.42 -8.90 -5.25
CA PHE A 94 0.39 -9.03 -6.28
C PHE A 94 0.20 -10.49 -6.70
N THR A 95 -1.05 -10.90 -6.90
CA THR A 95 -1.42 -12.29 -7.25
C THR A 95 -1.74 -12.48 -8.73
N ALA A 96 -2.12 -11.41 -9.43
CA ALA A 96 -2.38 -11.41 -10.85
C ALA A 96 -1.18 -10.89 -11.62
N THR A 97 -0.96 -11.40 -12.83
CA THR A 97 -0.01 -10.80 -13.78
C THR A 97 -0.67 -9.66 -14.53
N GLY A 98 0.12 -8.66 -14.92
CA GLY A 98 -0.35 -7.53 -15.71
C GLY A 98 0.21 -6.21 -15.20
N THR A 99 -0.37 -5.12 -15.69
CA THR A 99 -0.08 -3.78 -15.18
C THR A 99 -1.10 -3.42 -14.12
N HIS A 100 -0.63 -3.16 -12.91
CA HIS A 100 -1.41 -2.69 -11.77
C HIS A 100 -1.27 -1.18 -11.67
N THR A 101 -2.39 -0.45 -11.68
CA THR A 101 -2.41 1.00 -11.47
C THR A 101 -2.69 1.27 -10.00
N ILE A 102 -1.67 1.73 -9.31
CA ILE A 102 -1.72 1.97 -7.87
C ILE A 102 -2.13 3.41 -7.63
N THR A 103 -3.19 3.63 -6.86
CA THR A 103 -3.60 4.96 -6.39
C THR A 103 -3.26 5.10 -4.92
N ALA A 104 -2.48 6.12 -4.56
CA ALA A 104 -2.29 6.54 -3.18
C ALA A 104 -3.18 7.78 -2.93
N ALA A 105 -4.21 7.61 -2.12
CA ALA A 105 -5.16 8.67 -1.77
C ALA A 105 -4.96 9.08 -0.32
N PHE A 106 -4.38 10.26 -0.09
CA PHE A 106 -4.39 10.90 1.21
C PHE A 106 -5.81 11.39 1.54
N ASN A 107 -6.34 10.92 2.66
CA ASN A 107 -7.74 11.14 3.03
C ASN A 107 -8.02 12.56 3.57
N GLY A 108 -6.97 13.37 3.79
CA GLY A 108 -7.07 14.65 4.48
C GLY A 108 -7.19 14.51 5.99
N ASP A 109 -7.11 15.66 6.67
CA ASP A 109 -7.37 15.84 8.08
C ASP A 109 -7.94 17.25 8.36
N ASP A 110 -7.99 17.65 9.63
CA ASP A 110 -8.52 18.96 10.04
C ASP A 110 -7.71 20.15 9.48
N GLY A 111 -6.43 19.95 9.15
CA GLY A 111 -5.50 20.98 8.67
C GLY A 111 -5.14 20.85 7.19
N CYS A 112 -5.31 19.68 6.58
CA CYS A 112 -4.87 19.36 5.23
C CYS A 112 -6.01 18.78 4.38
N SER A 113 -6.24 19.37 3.22
CA SER A 113 -7.19 18.86 2.22
C SER A 113 -6.74 17.51 1.67
N ALA A 114 -7.69 16.65 1.27
CA ALA A 114 -7.38 15.39 0.60
C ALA A 114 -6.64 15.60 -0.73
N SER A 115 -5.74 14.67 -1.08
CA SER A 115 -5.01 14.67 -2.35
C SER A 115 -4.65 13.24 -2.75
N ASN A 116 -4.24 13.02 -4.00
CA ASN A 116 -3.90 11.70 -4.48
C ASN A 116 -2.86 11.74 -5.61
N ASP A 117 -2.19 10.62 -5.81
CA ASP A 117 -1.30 10.37 -6.94
C ASP A 117 -1.36 8.90 -7.37
N THR A 118 -0.85 8.60 -8.56
CA THR A 118 -0.87 7.26 -9.14
C THR A 118 0.51 6.81 -9.62
N THR A 119 0.83 5.54 -9.41
CA THR A 119 2.01 4.87 -9.99
C THR A 119 1.62 3.54 -10.61
N THR A 120 2.54 2.89 -11.32
CA THR A 120 2.30 1.58 -11.94
C THR A 120 3.27 0.53 -11.46
N VAL A 121 2.76 -0.69 -11.30
CA VAL A 121 3.57 -1.88 -11.01
C VAL A 121 3.29 -2.90 -12.11
N THR A 122 4.33 -3.36 -12.79
CA THR A 122 4.21 -4.44 -13.78
C THR A 122 4.54 -5.78 -13.14
N VAL A 123 3.61 -6.72 -13.19
CA VAL A 123 3.73 -8.04 -12.57
C VAL A 123 3.81 -9.10 -13.65
N SER A 124 4.90 -9.84 -13.67
CA SER A 124 5.13 -10.95 -14.59
C SER A 124 5.04 -12.30 -13.88
N GLN A 125 4.92 -13.40 -14.64
CA GLN A 125 5.03 -14.73 -14.03
C GLN A 125 6.45 -14.93 -13.50
N ALA A 126 6.56 -15.61 -12.36
CA ALA A 126 7.85 -16.12 -11.93
C ALA A 126 8.44 -17.03 -13.03
N PRO A 127 9.76 -16.97 -13.29
CA PRO A 127 10.39 -17.91 -14.21
C PRO A 127 10.04 -19.34 -13.80
N ALA A 128 9.58 -20.16 -14.76
CA ALA A 128 9.39 -21.58 -14.49
C ALA A 128 10.73 -22.15 -13.98
N PRO A 129 10.70 -23.05 -12.98
CA PRO A 129 11.89 -23.81 -12.64
C PRO A 129 12.47 -24.43 -13.91
N PRO A 130 13.81 -24.50 -14.06
CA PRO A 130 14.42 -25.27 -15.14
C PRO A 130 13.75 -26.64 -15.15
N ALA A 131 13.16 -27.04 -16.27
CA ALA A 131 12.49 -28.33 -16.36
C ALA A 131 13.51 -29.41 -15.99
N ASP A 132 13.32 -30.05 -14.84
CA ASP A 132 14.07 -31.24 -14.48
C ASP A 132 13.94 -32.23 -15.64
N ASN A 133 15.08 -32.57 -16.22
CA ASN A 133 15.21 -33.57 -17.27
C ASN A 133 14.38 -34.82 -16.88
N PRO A 134 13.45 -35.31 -17.73
CA PRO A 134 12.50 -36.37 -17.39
C PRO A 134 13.15 -37.76 -17.24
N GLY A 135 14.09 -37.89 -16.31
CA GLY A 135 14.86 -39.12 -16.06
C GLY A 135 14.95 -39.55 -14.58
N CYS A 136 14.51 -38.76 -13.61
CA CYS A 136 14.56 -39.22 -12.20
C CYS A 136 13.44 -38.67 -11.32
N LEU A 137 12.23 -39.22 -11.46
CA LEU A 137 11.07 -38.94 -10.60
C LEU A 137 11.26 -39.36 -9.11
N LEU A 138 12.41 -39.94 -8.74
CA LEU A 138 12.69 -40.41 -7.37
C LEU A 138 13.90 -39.75 -6.69
N CYS A 139 14.62 -38.84 -7.35
CA CYS A 139 15.82 -38.23 -6.78
C CYS A 139 15.51 -37.18 -5.68
N GLY A 140 14.25 -36.75 -5.51
CA GLY A 140 13.84 -35.72 -4.56
C GLY A 140 13.78 -36.14 -3.08
N LEU A 141 14.08 -37.40 -2.71
CA LEU A 141 13.97 -37.86 -1.32
C LEU A 141 15.29 -38.22 -0.63
N ILE A 142 16.40 -38.42 -1.34
CA ILE A 142 17.72 -38.64 -0.72
C ILE A 142 18.83 -37.96 -1.52
N GLY A 143 19.47 -36.96 -0.91
CA GLY A 143 20.66 -36.32 -1.46
C GLY A 143 21.88 -37.26 -1.40
N PHE A 144 21.98 -38.17 -2.36
CA PHE A 144 23.22 -38.89 -2.66
C PHE A 144 23.57 -38.67 -4.14
N HIS A 145 24.50 -37.75 -4.41
CA HIS A 145 25.13 -37.66 -5.71
C HIS A 145 26.26 -38.71 -5.78
N VAL A 146 25.98 -39.89 -6.33
CA VAL A 146 27.06 -40.74 -6.87
C VAL A 146 27.24 -40.35 -8.33
N GLY A 147 27.94 -39.23 -8.55
CA GLY A 147 28.66 -39.01 -9.79
C GLY A 147 29.89 -39.91 -9.78
N ASP A 148 30.18 -40.53 -10.91
CA ASP A 148 31.23 -41.53 -11.09
C ASP A 148 32.54 -41.21 -10.34
N ILE A 149 32.93 -42.04 -9.37
CA ILE A 149 34.27 -41.95 -8.78
C ILE A 149 35.26 -42.54 -9.80
N LYS A 150 35.85 -41.70 -10.62
CA LYS A 150 37.03 -42.06 -11.44
C LYS A 150 38.29 -41.71 -10.64
N ASN A 151 38.79 -42.68 -9.87
CA ASN A 151 40.11 -42.56 -9.23
C ASN A 151 41.20 -42.89 -10.26
N GLU A 152 41.61 -41.92 -11.07
CA GLU A 152 42.81 -42.06 -11.91
C GLU A 152 44.05 -41.66 -11.10
N VAL A 153 44.85 -42.66 -10.71
CA VAL A 153 46.18 -42.44 -10.11
C VAL A 153 47.16 -42.16 -11.25
N ASN A 154 47.46 -40.89 -11.48
CA ASN A 154 48.50 -40.49 -12.44
C ASN A 154 49.88 -40.61 -11.79
N VAL A 155 50.56 -41.75 -12.00
CA VAL A 155 51.99 -41.89 -11.69
C VAL A 155 52.80 -41.32 -12.85
N ASN A 156 53.34 -40.11 -12.70
CA ASN A 156 54.34 -39.56 -13.61
C ASN A 156 55.58 -40.48 -13.60
N SER A 157 55.69 -41.36 -14.60
CA SER A 157 56.89 -42.14 -14.89
C SER A 157 58.09 -41.21 -15.10
N HIS A 158 58.82 -40.95 -14.03
CA HIS A 158 60.19 -40.48 -14.10
C HIS A 158 61.06 -41.70 -14.39
N ASN A 159 61.24 -41.98 -15.69
CA ASN A 159 62.36 -42.69 -16.30
C ASN A 159 62.97 -43.87 -15.52
N VAL A 160 62.38 -45.07 -15.63
CA VAL A 160 63.09 -46.31 -15.28
C VAL A 160 63.98 -46.70 -16.47
N THR A 161 65.24 -46.27 -16.42
CA THR A 161 66.31 -46.72 -17.32
C THR A 161 66.44 -48.25 -17.21
N SER A 162 66.24 -48.96 -18.31
CA SER A 162 66.56 -50.38 -18.44
C SER A 162 68.07 -50.58 -18.22
N ILE A 163 68.47 -51.31 -17.18
CA ILE A 163 69.84 -51.79 -17.00
C ILE A 163 69.88 -53.29 -17.33
N ASP A 164 70.74 -53.59 -18.30
CA ASP A 164 71.14 -54.86 -18.90
C ASP A 164 71.64 -55.92 -17.90
N ARG A 165 71.09 -57.14 -17.99
CA ARG A 165 71.83 -58.42 -17.95
C ARG A 165 70.97 -59.61 -18.37
#